data_AF-A0A7G5ZPS7-F1
#
_entry.id   AF-A0A7G5ZPS7-F1
#
_cell.length_a   1.000
_cell.length_b   1.000
_cell.length_c   1.000
_cell.angle_alpha   90.00
_cell.angle_beta   90.00
_cell.angle_gamma   90.00
#
_symmetry.space_group_name_H-M   'P 1'
#
loop_
_entity.id
_entity.type
_entity.pdbx_description
1 polymer ?
#
loop_
_entity_poly.entity_id
_entity_poly.type
_entity_poly.pdbx_seq_one_letter_code
_entity_poly.pdbx_strand_id
1 'polypeptide(L)'
;MKTYEVTAERDGKFWFVRIPELEGVTQALTEEEIPVMARDYIAVTLGVPGDSFEIALNLWRSEPLPNGVDEIIEYLARKARGYNNRLKWNEQEKLKADLMNEPNRWLVVTPERLRARAENAGMRSEDAALISDYLRRRKQGRRLVPKASYREFKFGYVVDTLP
;
A
#
# COMPACT_ATOMS: atom_id res chain seq x y z
N MET A 1 26.62 -7.62 -21.29
CA MET A 1 26.13 -6.35 -20.70
C MET A 1 25.91 -6.59 -19.21
N LYS A 2 26.33 -5.69 -18.33
CA LYS A 2 26.15 -5.86 -16.88
C LYS A 2 24.71 -5.44 -16.51
N THR A 3 24.09 -6.16 -15.59
CA THR A 3 22.78 -5.82 -15.02
C THR A 3 22.96 -5.44 -13.57
N TYR A 4 22.32 -4.36 -13.14
CA TYR A 4 22.29 -3.91 -11.75
C TYR A 4 20.94 -4.23 -11.12
N GLU A 5 20.93 -4.80 -9.92
CA GLU A 5 19.72 -4.92 -9.14
C GLU A 5 19.31 -3.56 -8.58
N VAL A 6 18.03 -3.23 -8.74
CA VAL A 6 17.45 -2.01 -8.19
C VAL A 6 16.24 -2.41 -7.38
N THR A 7 16.26 -2.12 -6.09
CA THR A 7 15.08 -2.28 -5.24
C THR A 7 14.42 -0.93 -5.02
N ALA A 8 13.09 -0.89 -5.01
CA ALA A 8 12.38 0.33 -4.67
C ALA A 8 11.23 0.06 -3.71
N GLU A 9 11.16 0.91 -2.68
CA GLU A 9 10.16 0.88 -1.62
C GLU A 9 9.42 2.21 -1.59
N ARG A 10 8.09 2.18 -1.44
CA ARG A 10 7.32 3.42 -1.29
C ARG A 10 7.42 3.89 0.16
N ASP A 11 7.98 5.09 0.35
CA ASP A 11 8.05 5.77 1.64
C ASP A 11 7.32 7.12 1.56
N GLY A 12 6.09 7.13 2.04
CA GLY A 12 5.19 8.28 1.95
C GLY A 12 4.98 8.75 0.51
N LYS A 13 5.40 9.98 0.20
CA LYS A 13 5.23 10.56 -1.13
C LYS A 13 6.25 10.04 -2.15
N PHE A 14 7.41 9.55 -1.71
CA PHE A 14 8.53 9.21 -2.57
C PHE A 14 8.74 7.70 -2.64
N TRP A 15 9.44 7.26 -3.68
CA TRP A 15 10.05 5.94 -3.75
C TRP A 15 11.50 6.06 -3.32
N PHE A 16 11.91 5.23 -2.38
CA PHE A 16 13.30 5.06 -2.00
C PHE A 16 13.90 3.97 -2.89
N VAL A 17 14.87 4.34 -3.71
CA VAL A 17 15.46 3.46 -4.74
C VAL A 17 16.88 3.11 -4.29
N ARG A 18 17.17 1.82 -4.14
CA ARG A 18 18.46 1.30 -3.70
C ARG A 18 19.12 0.52 -4.83
N ILE A 19 20.43 0.70 -4.98
CA ILE A 19 21.29 -0.06 -5.89
C ILE A 19 22.35 -0.75 -5.02
N PRO A 20 22.08 -1.98 -4.53
CA PRO A 20 22.92 -2.63 -3.53
C PRO A 20 24.38 -2.76 -3.94
N GLU A 21 24.66 -3.08 -5.21
CA GLU A 21 26.02 -3.29 -5.71
C GLU A 21 26.87 -2.03 -5.74
N LEU A 22 26.24 -0.85 -5.65
CA LEU A 22 26.93 0.44 -5.56
C LEU A 22 26.85 1.05 -4.16
N GLU A 23 26.25 0.32 -3.19
CA GLU A 23 25.85 0.85 -1.88
C GLU A 23 25.08 2.20 -2.03
N GLY A 24 24.35 2.32 -3.14
CA GLY A 24 23.82 3.58 -3.63
C GLY A 24 22.34 3.75 -3.35
N VAL A 25 21.93 5.01 -3.18
CA VAL A 25 20.55 5.39 -2.88
C VAL A 25 20.16 6.61 -3.70
N THR A 26 18.97 6.57 -4.29
CA THR A 26 18.31 7.72 -4.92
C THR A 26 16.80 7.70 -4.60
N GLN A 27 16.05 8.68 -5.13
CA GLN A 27 14.61 8.81 -4.88
C GLN A 27 13.85 9.11 -6.18
N ALA A 28 12.60 8.67 -6.25
CA ALA A 28 11.68 8.99 -7.36
C ALA A 28 10.31 9.44 -6.83
N LEU A 29 9.56 10.27 -7.57
CA LEU A 29 8.20 10.70 -7.17
C LEU A 29 7.14 9.70 -7.61
N THR A 30 7.32 9.12 -8.80
CA THR A 30 6.41 8.11 -9.36
C THR A 30 7.14 6.79 -9.61
N GLU A 31 6.37 5.72 -9.83
CA GLU A 31 6.96 4.40 -10.10
C GLU A 31 7.68 4.39 -11.45
N GLU A 32 7.14 5.12 -12.43
CA GLU A 32 7.67 5.26 -13.79
C GLU A 32 9.01 6.00 -13.82
N GLU A 33 9.28 6.85 -12.83
CA GLU A 33 10.55 7.57 -12.68
C GLU A 33 11.68 6.70 -12.10
N ILE A 34 11.35 5.60 -11.39
CA ILE A 34 12.36 4.75 -10.71
C ILE A 34 13.48 4.29 -11.66
N PRO A 35 13.19 3.75 -12.86
CA PRO A 35 14.25 3.29 -13.75
C PRO A 35 15.14 4.42 -14.26
N VAL A 36 14.58 5.63 -14.43
CA VAL A 36 15.33 6.81 -14.88
C VAL A 36 16.28 7.27 -13.78
N MET A 37 15.76 7.46 -12.56
CA MET A 37 16.55 7.89 -11.42
C MET A 37 17.68 6.92 -11.08
N ALA A 38 17.42 5.62 -11.18
CA ALA A 38 18.44 4.59 -10.97
C ALA A 38 19.52 4.60 -12.06
N ARG A 39 19.13 4.72 -13.35
CA ARG A 39 20.09 4.82 -14.46
C ARG A 39 21.00 6.04 -14.32
N ASP A 40 20.42 7.20 -14.03
CA ASP A 40 21.17 8.44 -13.86
C ASP A 40 22.19 8.30 -12.71
N TYR A 41 21.78 7.72 -11.58
CA TYR A 41 22.68 7.47 -10.46
C TYR A 41 23.85 6.56 -10.84
N ILE A 42 23.59 5.42 -11.50
CA ILE A 42 24.62 4.44 -11.89
C ILE A 42 25.59 5.07 -12.89
N ALA A 43 25.07 5.76 -13.92
CA ALA A 43 25.86 6.40 -14.96
C ALA A 43 26.81 7.46 -14.39
N VAL A 44 26.31 8.33 -13.52
CA VAL A 44 27.12 9.37 -12.85
C VAL A 44 28.15 8.75 -11.92
N THR A 45 27.76 7.76 -11.11
CA THR A 45 28.65 7.14 -10.11
C THR A 45 29.82 6.41 -10.76
N LEU A 46 29.60 5.75 -11.89
CA LEU A 46 30.60 4.93 -12.57
C LEU A 46 31.31 5.67 -13.71
N GLY A 47 30.84 6.85 -14.10
CA GLY A 47 31.35 7.59 -15.26
C GLY A 47 31.12 6.84 -16.58
N VAL A 48 29.98 6.15 -16.72
CA VAL A 48 29.63 5.35 -17.91
C VAL A 48 28.34 5.85 -18.56
N PRO A 49 28.11 5.60 -19.87
CA PRO A 49 26.85 5.90 -20.53
C PRO A 49 25.66 5.15 -19.90
N GLY A 50 24.49 5.80 -19.81
CA GLY A 50 23.29 5.22 -19.20
C GLY A 50 22.67 4.05 -19.97
N ASP A 51 23.09 3.83 -21.21
CA ASP A 51 22.69 2.72 -22.08
C ASP A 51 23.74 1.59 -22.13
N SER A 52 24.86 1.70 -21.40
CA SER A 52 25.91 0.69 -21.40
C SER A 52 25.65 -0.48 -20.44
N PHE A 53 24.52 -0.48 -19.74
CA PHE A 53 24.13 -1.46 -18.74
C PHE A 53 22.61 -1.63 -18.69
N GLU A 54 22.17 -2.72 -18.07
CA GLU A 54 20.76 -2.99 -17.78
C GLU A 54 20.43 -2.81 -16.30
N ILE A 55 19.14 -2.67 -16.01
CA ILE A 55 18.60 -2.65 -14.65
C ILE A 55 17.56 -3.75 -14.50
N ALA A 56 17.67 -4.53 -13.43
CA ALA A 56 16.64 -5.43 -12.95
C ALA A 56 15.89 -4.75 -11.79
N LEU A 57 14.68 -4.25 -12.07
CA LEU A 57 13.87 -3.55 -11.07
C LEU A 57 13.03 -4.54 -10.26
N ASN A 58 13.26 -4.55 -8.95
CA ASN A 58 12.52 -5.27 -7.94
C ASN A 58 11.71 -4.28 -7.08
N LEU A 59 10.43 -4.11 -7.41
CA LEU A 59 9.53 -3.31 -6.59
C LEU A 59 9.13 -4.11 -5.35
N TRP A 60 9.43 -3.59 -4.16
CA TRP A 60 8.84 -4.10 -2.93
C TRP A 60 7.39 -3.64 -2.85
N ARG A 61 6.53 -4.36 -3.57
CA ARG A 61 5.10 -4.33 -3.34
C ARG A 61 4.86 -5.19 -2.10
N SER A 62 4.30 -4.62 -1.03
CA SER A 62 3.66 -5.45 -0.01
C SER A 62 2.72 -6.41 -0.73
N GLU A 63 2.86 -7.73 -0.52
CA GLU A 63 1.97 -8.71 -1.15
C GLU A 63 0.51 -8.26 -1.02
N PRO A 64 -0.32 -8.43 -2.08
CA PRO A 64 -1.73 -8.10 -2.02
C PRO A 64 -2.38 -8.68 -0.76
N LEU A 65 -3.23 -7.89 -0.10
CA LEU A 65 -3.92 -8.39 1.08
C LEU A 65 -4.97 -9.42 0.65
N PRO A 66 -5.03 -10.60 1.29
CA PRO A 66 -5.89 -11.69 0.87
C PRO A 66 -7.37 -11.36 1.11
N ASN A 67 -8.26 -12.26 0.66
CA ASN A 67 -9.69 -12.19 0.95
C ASN A 67 -10.32 -10.88 0.47
N GLY A 68 -9.95 -10.37 -0.70
CA GLY A 68 -10.56 -9.15 -1.22
C GLY A 68 -10.21 -7.87 -0.45
N VAL A 69 -9.28 -7.93 0.52
CA VAL A 69 -8.90 -6.77 1.35
C VAL A 69 -8.07 -5.77 0.53
N ASP A 70 -7.28 -6.26 -0.43
CA ASP A 70 -6.51 -5.41 -1.33
C ASP A 70 -7.42 -4.45 -2.10
N GLU A 71 -8.49 -4.98 -2.68
CA GLU A 71 -9.47 -4.25 -3.47
C GLU A 71 -10.27 -3.27 -2.61
N ILE A 72 -10.54 -3.61 -1.34
CA ILE A 72 -11.12 -2.66 -0.38
C ILE A 72 -10.17 -1.48 -0.18
N ILE A 73 -8.88 -1.74 0.05
CA ILE A 73 -7.91 -0.67 0.26
C ILE A 73 -7.76 0.21 -0.97
N GLU A 74 -7.68 -0.36 -2.16
CA GLU A 74 -7.65 0.40 -3.41
C GLU A 74 -8.92 1.23 -3.61
N TYR A 75 -10.08 0.66 -3.29
CA TYR A 75 -11.35 1.38 -3.30
C TYR A 75 -11.32 2.59 -2.36
N LEU A 76 -10.89 2.40 -1.11
CA LEU A 76 -10.83 3.45 -0.09
C LEU A 76 -9.82 4.54 -0.49
N ALA A 77 -8.64 4.15 -0.99
CA ALA A 77 -7.62 5.08 -1.46
C ALA A 77 -8.13 5.94 -2.62
N ARG A 78 -8.78 5.33 -3.62
CA ARG A 78 -9.39 6.05 -4.74
C ARG A 78 -10.50 7.01 -4.26
N LYS A 79 -11.30 6.62 -3.27
CA LYS A 79 -12.31 7.50 -2.68
C LYS A 79 -11.67 8.66 -1.92
N ALA A 80 -10.59 8.43 -1.18
CA ALA A 80 -9.88 9.50 -0.47
C ALA A 80 -9.29 10.53 -1.44
N ARG A 81 -8.63 10.09 -2.53
CA ARG A 81 -8.02 10.97 -3.56
C ARG A 81 -9.00 12.01 -4.11
N GLY A 82 -10.28 11.65 -4.29
CA GLY A 82 -11.30 12.56 -4.79
C GLY A 82 -11.69 13.71 -3.84
N TYR A 83 -11.18 13.74 -2.61
CA TYR A 83 -11.58 14.69 -1.56
C TYR A 83 -10.39 15.17 -0.73
N ASN A 84 -9.45 15.88 -1.36
CA ASN A 84 -8.23 16.39 -0.70
C ASN A 84 -7.43 15.28 0.02
N ASN A 85 -7.46 14.08 -0.57
CA ASN A 85 -6.89 12.85 -0.03
C ASN A 85 -7.35 12.50 1.39
N ARG A 86 -8.61 12.82 1.76
CA ARG A 86 -9.20 12.48 3.07
C ARG A 86 -10.26 11.39 2.94
N LEU A 87 -10.17 10.37 3.78
CA LEU A 87 -11.15 9.30 3.83
C LEU A 87 -12.48 9.82 4.40
N LYS A 88 -13.50 9.88 3.55
CA LYS A 88 -14.83 10.37 3.92
C LYS A 88 -15.47 9.51 5.02
N TRP A 89 -16.24 10.15 5.88
CA TRP A 89 -16.94 9.49 6.98
C TRP A 89 -17.78 8.29 6.51
N ASN A 90 -18.47 8.38 5.36
CA ASN A 90 -19.31 7.30 4.85
C ASN A 90 -18.50 6.04 4.47
N GLU A 91 -17.27 6.21 3.98
CA GLU A 91 -16.38 5.08 3.69
C GLU A 91 -15.79 4.49 4.98
N GLN A 92 -15.56 5.31 6.01
CA GLN A 92 -15.21 4.82 7.35
C GLN A 92 -16.34 3.97 7.95
N GLU A 93 -17.60 4.39 7.81
CA GLU A 93 -18.76 3.64 8.32
C GLU A 93 -18.94 2.29 7.61
N LYS A 94 -18.74 2.25 6.29
CA LYS A 94 -18.73 1.00 5.53
C LYS A 94 -17.63 0.03 5.98
N LEU A 95 -16.41 0.55 6.20
CA LEU A 95 -15.30 -0.27 6.66
C LEU A 95 -15.56 -0.83 8.07
N LYS A 96 -16.07 -0.01 9.00
CA LYS A 96 -16.47 -0.48 10.33
C LYS A 96 -17.52 -1.59 10.24
N ALA A 97 -18.51 -1.44 9.36
CA ALA A 97 -19.54 -2.45 9.15
C ALA A 97 -18.95 -3.76 8.60
N ASP A 98 -18.11 -3.70 7.56
CA ASP A 98 -17.48 -4.88 6.99
C ASP A 98 -16.57 -5.61 8.00
N LEU A 99 -15.78 -4.86 8.79
CA LEU A 99 -14.97 -5.39 9.88
C LEU A 99 -15.78 -6.19 10.92
N MET A 100 -17.04 -5.83 11.11
CA MET A 100 -17.96 -6.51 12.03
C MET A 100 -18.75 -7.64 11.35
N ASN A 101 -19.08 -7.50 10.07
CA ASN A 101 -19.99 -8.37 9.35
C ASN A 101 -19.29 -9.48 8.55
N GLU A 102 -18.00 -9.32 8.24
CA GLU A 102 -17.17 -10.29 7.51
C GLU A 102 -15.90 -10.64 8.30
N PRO A 103 -16.01 -11.23 9.51
CA PRO A 103 -14.88 -11.43 10.40
C PRO A 103 -13.75 -12.28 9.81
N ASN A 104 -14.09 -13.23 8.92
CA ASN A 104 -13.15 -14.14 8.24
C ASN A 104 -12.23 -13.40 7.27
N ARG A 105 -12.78 -12.39 6.56
CA ARG A 105 -12.02 -11.53 5.64
C ARG A 105 -10.76 -10.97 6.30
N TRP A 106 -10.93 -10.45 7.51
CA TRP A 106 -9.93 -9.71 8.26
C TRP A 106 -9.09 -10.59 9.21
N LEU A 107 -9.34 -11.89 9.26
CA LEU A 107 -8.73 -12.79 10.25
C LEU A 107 -7.21 -12.82 10.10
N VAL A 108 -6.73 -13.03 8.88
CA VAL A 108 -5.31 -13.18 8.54
C VAL A 108 -4.56 -11.87 8.31
N VAL A 109 -5.28 -10.75 8.21
CA VAL A 109 -4.68 -9.42 7.98
C VAL A 109 -4.27 -8.81 9.32
N THR A 110 -3.04 -8.31 9.43
CA THR A 110 -2.57 -7.56 10.62
C THR A 110 -2.83 -6.05 10.44
N PRO A 111 -3.04 -5.29 11.53
CA PRO A 111 -3.16 -3.83 11.46
C PRO A 111 -1.97 -3.16 10.77
N GLU A 112 -0.78 -3.69 10.94
CA GLU A 112 0.47 -3.18 10.39
C GLU A 112 0.54 -3.40 8.87
N ARG A 113 0.20 -4.61 8.40
CA ARG A 113 0.10 -4.91 6.95
C ARG A 113 -1.00 -4.07 6.29
N LEU A 114 -2.14 -3.90 6.95
CA LEU A 114 -3.23 -3.06 6.46
C LEU A 114 -2.79 -1.60 6.28
N ARG A 115 -2.08 -1.06 7.27
CA ARG A 115 -1.56 0.31 7.22
C ARG A 115 -0.57 0.50 6.08
N ALA A 116 0.45 -0.36 6.00
CA ALA A 116 1.48 -0.29 4.97
C ALA A 116 0.86 -0.37 3.57
N ARG A 117 -0.08 -1.30 3.35
CA ARG A 117 -0.77 -1.42 2.06
C ARG A 117 -1.60 -0.18 1.71
N ALA A 118 -2.24 0.46 2.70
CA ALA A 118 -3.01 1.68 2.50
C ALA A 118 -2.15 2.89 2.17
N GLU A 119 -1.01 3.05 2.85
CA GLU A 119 0.00 4.07 2.53
C GLU A 119 0.55 3.85 1.11
N ASN A 120 0.88 2.61 0.75
CA ASN A 120 1.30 2.22 -0.60
C ASN A 120 0.22 2.49 -1.67
N ALA A 121 -1.06 2.40 -1.31
CA ALA A 121 -2.18 2.76 -2.19
C ALA A 121 -2.33 4.29 -2.39
N GLY A 122 -1.52 5.10 -1.69
CA GLY A 122 -1.52 6.55 -1.74
C GLY A 122 -2.47 7.22 -0.73
N MET A 123 -2.97 6.49 0.27
CA MET A 123 -3.71 7.11 1.37
C MET A 123 -2.77 7.94 2.25
N ARG A 124 -3.30 9.04 2.82
CA ARG A 124 -2.57 9.79 3.85
C ARG A 124 -2.30 8.90 5.06
N SER A 125 -1.14 9.07 5.69
CA SER A 125 -0.75 8.29 6.87
C SER A 125 -1.76 8.39 8.01
N GLU A 126 -2.46 9.52 8.18
CA GLU A 126 -3.49 9.64 9.21
C GLU A 126 -4.74 8.78 8.91
N ASP A 127 -5.16 8.69 7.65
CA ASP A 127 -6.28 7.83 7.26
C ASP A 127 -5.89 6.36 7.28
N ALA A 128 -4.66 6.02 6.87
CA ALA A 128 -4.10 4.68 6.98
C ALA A 128 -4.00 4.23 8.45
N ALA A 129 -3.54 5.11 9.35
CA ALA A 129 -3.50 4.87 10.78
C ALA A 129 -4.90 4.69 11.38
N LEU A 130 -5.88 5.48 10.92
CA LEU A 130 -7.27 5.39 11.36
C LEU A 130 -7.89 4.02 11.04
N ILE A 131 -7.76 3.54 9.79
CA ILE A 131 -8.33 2.25 9.39
C ILE A 131 -7.58 1.06 10.02
N SER A 132 -6.27 1.20 10.21
CA SER A 132 -5.45 0.23 10.96
C SER A 132 -5.92 0.11 12.41
N ASP A 133 -6.23 1.24 13.05
CA ASP A 133 -6.74 1.26 14.42
C ASP A 133 -8.13 0.62 14.56
N TYR A 134 -9.00 0.75 13.57
CA TYR A 134 -10.27 0.01 13.54
C TYR A 134 -10.04 -1.50 13.59
N LEU A 135 -9.15 -2.03 12.75
CA LEU A 135 -8.81 -3.46 12.76
C LEU A 135 -8.17 -3.87 14.09
N ARG A 136 -7.27 -3.06 14.66
CA ARG A 136 -6.65 -3.31 15.96
C ARG A 136 -7.70 -3.43 17.08
N ARG A 137 -8.63 -2.47 17.17
CA ARG A 137 -9.71 -2.49 18.16
C ARG A 137 -10.56 -3.75 18.02
N ARG A 138 -10.93 -4.12 16.79
CA ARG A 138 -11.66 -5.37 16.54
C ARG A 138 -10.89 -6.59 17.02
N LYS A 139 -9.59 -6.70 16.71
CA LYS A 139 -8.76 -7.85 17.12
C LYS A 139 -8.59 -7.94 18.64
N GLN A 140 -8.73 -6.81 19.35
CA GLN A 140 -8.81 -6.75 20.81
C GLN A 140 -10.22 -7.07 21.36
N GLY A 141 -11.15 -7.57 20.53
CA GLY A 141 -12.52 -7.90 20.93
C GLY A 141 -13.46 -6.69 21.07
N ARG A 142 -13.02 -5.47 20.69
CA ARG A 142 -13.86 -4.27 20.77
C ARG A 142 -14.81 -4.22 19.58
N ARG A 143 -16.09 -3.92 19.86
CA ARG A 143 -17.10 -3.71 18.82
C ARG A 143 -16.92 -2.34 18.17
N LEU A 144 -16.90 -2.32 16.84
CA LEU A 144 -17.03 -1.10 16.05
C LEU A 144 -18.53 -0.86 15.82
N VAL A 145 -19.00 0.37 16.05
CA VAL A 145 -20.42 0.71 15.89
C VAL A 145 -20.57 1.60 14.66
N PRO A 146 -20.92 1.04 13.49
CA PRO A 146 -21.28 1.85 12.33
C PRO A 146 -22.64 2.52 12.54
N LYS A 147 -22.89 3.64 11.85
CA LYS A 147 -24.20 4.28 11.76
C LYS A 147 -25.25 3.31 11.22
N ALA A 148 -26.50 3.48 11.66
CA ALA A 148 -27.60 2.56 11.37
C ALA A 148 -27.77 2.23 9.87
N SER A 149 -27.66 3.22 8.99
CA SER A 149 -27.77 3.04 7.53
C SER A 149 -26.69 2.16 6.90
N TYR A 150 -25.59 1.90 7.62
CA TYR A 150 -24.47 1.08 7.16
C TYR A 150 -24.34 -0.23 7.95
N ARG A 151 -25.21 -0.49 8.93
CA ARG A 151 -25.04 -1.59 9.90
C ARG A 151 -24.82 -2.95 9.23
N GLU A 152 -25.48 -3.19 8.12
CA GLU A 152 -25.47 -4.47 7.39
C GLU A 152 -24.57 -4.43 6.15
N PHE A 153 -23.81 -3.33 5.97
CA PHE A 153 -22.93 -3.19 4.82
C PHE A 153 -21.78 -4.20 4.84
N LYS A 154 -21.45 -4.71 3.66
CA LYS A 154 -20.31 -5.56 3.36
C LYS A 154 -19.76 -5.16 1.99
N PHE A 155 -18.44 -5.22 1.81
CA PHE A 155 -17.85 -5.10 0.49
C PHE A 155 -18.05 -6.41 -0.28
N GLY A 156 -18.39 -6.31 -1.57
CA GLY A 156 -18.70 -7.45 -2.43
C GLY A 156 -17.48 -8.19 -2.99
N TYR A 157 -16.32 -8.14 -2.32
CA TYR A 157 -15.11 -8.84 -2.78
C TYR A 157 -15.06 -10.26 -2.20
N VAL A 158 -14.47 -11.19 -2.95
CA VAL A 158 -14.36 -12.60 -2.56
C VAL A 158 -13.57 -12.74 -1.26
N VAL A 159 -14.01 -13.64 -0.38
CA VAL A 159 -13.23 -14.09 0.78
C VAL A 159 -12.65 -15.43 0.37
N ASP A 160 -11.32 -15.52 0.26
CA ASP A 160 -10.69 -16.77 -0.13
C ASP A 160 -10.95 -17.77 1.01
N THR A 161 -11.58 -18.88 0.69
CA THR A 161 -11.63 -20.01 1.62
C THR A 161 -10.22 -20.57 1.67
N LEU A 162 -9.49 -20.30 2.74
CA LEU A 162 -8.30 -21.07 3.06
C LEU A 162 -8.71 -22.56 3.08
N PRO A 163 -8.02 -23.43 2.33
CA PRO A 163 -8.25 -24.88 2.40
C PRO A 163 -7.95 -25.43 3.80
#